data_AF-A0A0L6J9C5-F1
#
_entry.id   AF-A0A0L6J9C5-F1
#
_cell.length_a   1.000
_cell.length_b   1.000
_cell.length_c   1.000
_cell.angle_alpha   90.00
_cell.angle_beta   90.00
_cell.angle_gamma   90.00
#
_symmetry.space_group_name_H-M   'P 1'
#
loop_
_entity.id
_entity.type
_entity.pdbx_description
1 polymer ?
#
loop_
_entity_poly.entity_id
_entity_poly.type
_entity_poly.pdbx_seq_one_letter_code
_entity_poly.pdbx_strand_id
1 'polypeptide(L)'
;MAVVLDILKNDPRSARLRHPEKAHRPDQPVQAKKPDWIRVKAPGSKAWTETQKIVREHGLVTVCEEAGCPNIGECWEKRHATFMIMGDTCTRACAFCNVRTGLPDALDQHEPEKIGDSVAKLGLHHVVITSVDRDDLKDGGAQHFARTIAAIRTASPGTTVEILTPDFLRKDGALEVVVAAKPDVFNHNLETVPAKYLTVRPGARYFHSVRLLQRVKELDPSIFTKSGIMVGLGEERNEVLQLMDDLRSADVDFLTIGQYLQPSKKHHEVVRFIPPDEFKTYETTAYAKGFLLVSATPLTRSSHHAGEDFARLQAARLAKLSPALSA
;
A
#
# COMPACT_ATOMS: atom_id res chain seq x y z
N MET A 1 11.40 20.99 17.07
CA MET A 1 12.24 20.18 16.16
C MET A 1 11.41 19.00 15.68
N ALA A 2 11.39 18.68 14.38
CA ALA A 2 10.75 17.45 13.90
C ALA A 2 11.75 16.30 14.13
N VAL A 3 11.38 15.34 14.98
CA VAL A 3 12.20 14.15 15.20
C VAL A 3 11.98 13.23 14.01
N VAL A 4 13.03 12.97 13.22
CA VAL A 4 13.01 11.91 12.22
C VAL A 4 13.17 10.59 12.96
N LEU A 5 12.10 9.80 13.01
CA LEU A 5 12.12 8.48 13.63
C LEU A 5 12.69 7.49 12.62
N ASP A 6 13.99 7.22 12.73
CA ASP A 6 14.60 6.07 12.07
C ASP A 6 14.46 4.84 12.98
N ILE A 7 13.34 4.15 12.82
CA ILE A 7 13.00 2.93 13.55
C ILE A 7 13.86 1.72 13.14
N LEU A 8 14.71 1.85 12.12
CA LEU A 8 15.58 0.80 11.60
C LEU A 8 17.08 1.07 11.87
N LYS A 9 17.42 2.17 12.55
CA LYS A 9 18.82 2.58 12.78
C LYS A 9 19.70 1.53 13.47
N ASN A 10 19.10 0.66 14.28
CA ASN A 10 19.78 -0.41 15.02
C ASN A 10 19.40 -1.81 14.52
N ASP A 11 18.99 -1.92 13.25
CA ASP A 11 18.61 -3.20 12.67
C ASP A 11 19.84 -4.14 12.58
N PRO A 12 19.80 -5.32 13.23
CA PRO A 12 20.90 -6.29 13.16
C PRO A 12 21.12 -6.85 11.73
N ARG A 13 20.17 -6.62 10.80
CA ARG A 13 20.28 -6.97 9.36
C ARG A 13 21.15 -5.97 8.54
N SER A 14 21.80 -4.99 9.18
CA SER A 14 22.38 -3.79 8.51
C SER A 14 23.79 -3.91 7.94
N ALA A 15 24.31 -5.13 7.69
CA ALA A 15 25.63 -5.29 7.07
C ALA A 15 25.74 -4.74 5.64
N ARG A 16 24.60 -4.49 4.96
CA ARG A 16 24.53 -3.99 3.58
C ARG A 16 23.78 -2.66 3.51
N LEU A 17 24.15 -1.82 2.54
CA LEU A 17 23.39 -0.60 2.24
C LEU A 17 21.93 -0.94 1.92
N ARG A 18 21.00 -0.18 2.49
CA ARG A 18 19.55 -0.39 2.27
C ARG A 18 19.13 -0.11 0.82
N HIS A 19 19.75 0.89 0.21
CA HIS A 19 19.47 1.37 -1.15
C HIS A 19 20.76 1.44 -1.98
N PRO A 20 21.40 0.29 -2.31
CA PRO A 20 22.66 0.26 -3.05
C PRO A 20 22.55 0.94 -4.43
N GLU A 21 21.39 0.81 -5.09
CA GLU A 21 21.05 1.39 -6.39
C GLU A 21 20.85 2.92 -6.38
N LYS A 22 20.76 3.52 -5.18
CA LYS A 22 20.68 4.98 -4.98
C LYS A 22 21.96 5.56 -4.38
N ALA A 23 22.92 4.73 -3.97
CA ALA A 23 24.10 5.17 -3.20
C ALA A 23 24.95 6.22 -3.92
N HIS A 24 25.14 6.06 -5.24
CA HIS A 24 25.97 6.95 -6.07
C HIS A 24 25.21 8.11 -6.71
N ARG A 25 23.90 8.26 -6.42
CA ARG A 25 23.12 9.38 -6.95
C ARG A 25 23.51 10.68 -6.24
N PRO A 26 23.46 11.84 -6.92
CA PRO A 26 23.60 13.12 -6.23
C PRO A 26 22.50 13.27 -5.18
N ASP A 27 22.79 14.01 -4.10
CA ASP A 27 21.76 14.41 -3.16
C ASP A 27 20.79 15.37 -3.84
N GLN A 28 19.49 15.13 -3.66
CA GLN A 28 18.47 16.07 -4.08
C GLN A 28 18.53 17.37 -3.24
N PRO A 29 18.05 18.50 -3.79
CA PRO A 29 17.99 19.76 -3.07
C PRO A 29 17.35 19.61 -1.70
N VAL A 30 17.86 20.36 -0.72
CA VAL A 30 17.29 20.36 0.64
C VAL A 30 15.85 20.83 0.54
N GLN A 31 14.93 19.97 0.95
CA GLN A 31 13.50 20.24 0.89
C GLN A 31 13.14 21.54 1.60
N ALA A 32 12.14 22.24 1.06
CA ALA A 32 11.39 23.20 1.83
C ALA A 32 10.94 22.56 3.16
N LYS A 33 10.98 23.32 4.25
CA LYS A 33 10.56 22.85 5.57
C LYS A 33 9.15 22.23 5.47
N LYS A 34 8.99 21.00 5.97
CA LYS A 34 7.68 20.31 6.00
C LYS A 34 6.63 21.26 6.57
N PRO A 35 5.52 21.52 5.84
CA PRO A 35 4.45 22.37 6.32
C PRO A 35 3.81 21.87 7.61
N ASP A 36 3.15 22.75 8.35
CA ASP A 36 2.61 22.42 9.67
C ASP A 36 1.47 21.39 9.65
N TRP A 37 0.77 21.25 8.52
CA TRP A 37 -0.26 20.22 8.32
C TRP A 37 0.32 18.82 8.06
N ILE A 38 1.63 18.66 7.93
CA ILE A 38 2.31 17.36 7.81
C ILE A 38 3.02 17.05 9.13
N ARG A 39 2.21 16.79 10.16
CA ARG A 39 2.67 16.45 11.49
C ARG A 39 1.81 15.32 12.06
N VAL A 40 2.45 14.40 12.75
CA VAL A 40 1.84 13.24 13.41
C VAL A 40 2.33 13.16 14.85
N LYS A 41 1.55 12.52 15.72
CA LYS A 41 2.00 12.20 17.07
C LYS A 41 3.07 11.11 17.02
N ALA A 42 4.08 11.22 17.88
CA ALA A 42 5.11 10.19 18.00
C ALA A 42 4.51 8.90 18.59
N PRO A 43 5.00 7.71 18.19
CA PRO A 43 4.60 6.44 18.78
C PRO A 43 5.07 6.34 20.25
N GLY A 44 4.39 5.49 21.04
CA GLY A 44 4.80 5.24 22.44
C GLY A 44 3.68 4.82 23.41
N SER A 45 2.45 4.60 22.93
CA SER A 45 1.38 4.09 23.78
C SER A 45 1.62 2.63 24.18
N LYS A 46 0.96 2.18 25.26
CA LYS A 46 1.05 0.77 25.70
C LYS A 46 0.59 -0.19 24.59
N ALA A 47 -0.51 0.13 23.91
CA ALA A 47 -1.05 -0.67 22.81
C ALA A 47 -0.09 -0.73 21.60
N TRP A 48 0.64 0.37 21.32
CA TRP A 48 1.69 0.36 20.32
C TRP A 48 2.80 -0.65 20.66
N THR A 49 3.26 -0.67 21.92
CA THR A 49 4.30 -1.61 22.39
C THR A 49 3.83 -3.06 22.34
N GLU A 50 2.56 -3.33 22.67
CA GLU A 50 1.95 -4.67 22.56
C GLU A 50 1.96 -5.15 21.10
N THR A 51 1.52 -4.31 20.16
CA THR A 51 1.52 -4.62 18.73
C THR A 51 2.96 -4.86 18.23
N GLN A 52 3.90 -3.99 18.62
CA GLN A 52 5.31 -4.15 18.27
C GLN A 52 5.88 -5.50 18.75
N LYS A 53 5.56 -5.88 19.98
CA LYS A 53 6.03 -7.13 20.58
C LYS A 53 5.53 -8.33 19.79
N ILE A 54 4.24 -8.36 19.44
CA ILE A 54 3.64 -9.47 18.66
C ILE A 54 4.31 -9.60 17.29
N VAL A 55 4.51 -8.49 16.57
CA VAL A 55 5.18 -8.48 15.26
C VAL A 55 6.59 -9.07 15.37
N ARG A 56 7.36 -8.64 16.37
CA ARG A 56 8.74 -9.10 16.59
C ARG A 56 8.83 -10.55 17.03
N GLU A 57 7.94 -11.01 17.91
CA GLU A 57 7.91 -12.39 18.41
C GLU A 57 7.69 -13.41 17.29
N HIS A 58 6.92 -13.05 16.26
CA HIS A 58 6.68 -13.92 15.09
C HIS A 58 7.73 -13.73 13.98
N GLY A 59 8.70 -12.83 14.18
CA GLY A 59 9.70 -12.51 13.16
C GLY A 59 9.10 -11.93 11.87
N LEU A 60 7.98 -11.21 11.99
CA LEU A 60 7.26 -10.67 10.84
C LEU A 60 7.78 -9.28 10.46
N VAL A 61 7.66 -8.96 9.18
CA VAL A 61 8.00 -7.65 8.63
C VAL A 61 6.72 -6.85 8.38
N THR A 62 6.77 -5.54 8.64
CA THR A 62 5.65 -4.64 8.34
C THR A 62 6.09 -3.53 7.41
N VAL A 63 5.22 -3.15 6.47
CA VAL A 63 5.46 -1.96 5.65
C VAL A 63 5.39 -0.68 6.50
N CYS A 64 4.69 -0.74 7.63
CA CYS A 64 4.67 0.35 8.61
C CYS A 64 6.09 0.75 9.03
N GLU A 65 6.94 -0.24 9.30
CA GLU A 65 8.33 -0.04 9.67
C GLU A 65 9.22 0.19 8.44
N GLU A 66 9.14 -0.70 7.45
CA GLU A 66 10.06 -0.69 6.30
C GLU A 66 9.86 0.52 5.37
N ALA A 67 8.65 1.08 5.29
CA ALA A 67 8.40 2.32 4.55
C ALA A 67 8.64 3.59 5.38
N GLY A 68 8.92 3.48 6.69
CA GLY A 68 9.05 4.63 7.59
C GLY A 68 7.73 5.42 7.72
N CYS A 69 6.61 4.71 7.89
CA CYS A 69 5.28 5.31 7.86
C CYS A 69 5.07 6.29 9.02
N PRO A 70 4.66 7.56 8.76
CA PRO A 70 4.40 8.51 9.83
C PRO A 70 3.19 8.10 10.72
N ASN A 71 2.28 7.29 10.18
CA ASN A 71 1.05 6.91 10.89
C ASN A 71 1.22 5.68 11.80
N ILE A 72 2.44 5.12 11.92
CA ILE A 72 2.69 3.89 12.69
C ILE A 72 2.21 4.00 14.15
N GLY A 73 2.34 5.17 14.77
CA GLY A 73 1.88 5.43 16.14
C GLY A 73 0.37 5.22 16.28
N GLU A 74 -0.41 5.90 15.44
CA GLU A 74 -1.89 5.80 15.46
C GLU A 74 -2.37 4.40 15.06
N CYS A 75 -1.84 3.84 13.97
CA CYS A 75 -2.30 2.54 13.47
C CYS A 75 -2.07 1.44 14.50
N TRP A 76 -0.86 1.34 15.06
CA TRP A 76 -0.53 0.28 16.02
C TRP A 76 -1.16 0.48 17.39
N GLU A 77 -1.51 1.72 17.78
CA GLU A 77 -2.34 1.97 18.95
C GLU A 77 -3.73 1.34 18.80
N LYS A 78 -4.29 1.37 17.58
CA LYS A 78 -5.54 0.68 17.22
C LYS A 78 -5.34 -0.81 16.88
N ARG A 79 -4.16 -1.38 17.18
CA ARG A 79 -3.73 -2.73 16.80
C ARG A 79 -3.74 -3.00 15.30
N HIS A 80 -3.85 -1.99 14.44
CA HIS A 80 -3.86 -2.15 13.00
C HIS A 80 -2.43 -2.17 12.45
N ALA A 81 -2.04 -3.29 11.84
CA ALA A 81 -0.75 -3.45 11.18
C ALA A 81 -0.92 -3.93 9.73
N THR A 82 -0.08 -3.42 8.85
CA THR A 82 0.04 -3.92 7.48
C THR A 82 1.28 -4.79 7.38
N PHE A 83 1.06 -6.09 7.27
CA PHE A 83 2.14 -7.05 7.16
C PHE A 83 2.71 -7.03 5.75
N MET A 84 4.04 -7.08 5.65
CA MET A 84 4.75 -7.19 4.39
C MET A 84 5.35 -8.59 4.30
N ILE A 85 4.73 -9.45 3.49
CA ILE A 85 5.19 -10.82 3.27
C ILE A 85 6.35 -10.84 2.27
N MET A 86 7.05 -11.97 2.23
CA MET A 86 8.17 -12.27 1.34
C MET A 86 9.43 -11.45 1.63
N GLY A 87 9.58 -11.01 2.88
CA GLY A 87 10.76 -10.35 3.42
C GLY A 87 10.76 -8.82 3.31
N ASP A 88 11.91 -8.22 3.61
CA ASP A 88 12.13 -6.77 3.64
C ASP A 88 12.88 -6.22 2.40
N THR A 89 13.26 -7.11 1.48
CA THR A 89 14.14 -6.83 0.35
C THR A 89 13.39 -7.04 -0.95
N CYS A 90 13.34 -5.99 -1.77
CA CYS A 90 12.62 -5.95 -3.03
C CYS A 90 13.57 -6.09 -4.22
N THR A 91 13.14 -6.84 -5.23
CA THR A 91 13.85 -6.98 -6.51
C THR A 91 13.80 -5.73 -7.39
N ARG A 92 12.93 -4.75 -7.05
CA ARG A 92 12.71 -3.53 -7.81
C ARG A 92 13.15 -2.27 -7.05
N ALA A 93 13.48 -1.26 -7.84
CA ALA A 93 14.11 -0.02 -7.39
C ALA A 93 13.21 1.22 -7.61
N CYS A 94 12.01 1.21 -7.04
CA CYS A 94 11.11 2.38 -7.12
C CYS A 94 11.80 3.61 -6.50
N ALA A 95 11.78 4.75 -7.21
CA ALA A 95 12.53 5.94 -6.82
C ALA A 95 11.99 6.59 -5.52
N PHE A 96 10.73 6.33 -5.20
CA PHE A 96 10.05 6.86 -4.02
C PHE A 96 10.13 5.94 -2.78
N CYS A 97 10.36 4.64 -2.99
CA CYS A 97 10.12 3.61 -1.98
C CYS A 97 11.30 3.46 -1.01
N ASN A 98 11.01 3.35 0.29
CA ASN A 98 12.03 3.18 1.32
C ASN A 98 12.36 1.71 1.64
N VAL A 99 11.65 0.74 1.06
CA VAL A 99 11.94 -0.69 1.22
C VAL A 99 13.33 -1.01 0.66
N ARG A 100 14.05 -1.95 1.29
CA ARG A 100 15.40 -2.34 0.86
C ARG A 100 15.37 -2.87 -0.56
N THR A 101 16.36 -2.51 -1.38
CA THR A 101 16.52 -3.07 -2.74
C THR A 101 17.66 -4.09 -2.75
N GLY A 102 17.43 -5.25 -3.36
CA GLY A 102 18.45 -6.28 -3.49
C GLY A 102 17.89 -7.63 -3.95
N LEU A 103 18.73 -8.67 -3.86
CA LEU A 103 18.28 -10.05 -4.02
C LEU A 103 17.66 -10.53 -2.71
N PRO A 104 16.36 -10.90 -2.68
CA PRO A 104 15.70 -11.37 -1.47
C PRO A 104 16.17 -12.78 -1.06
N ASP A 105 15.96 -13.12 0.20
CA ASP A 105 16.15 -14.48 0.68
C ASP A 105 15.04 -15.44 0.16
N ALA A 106 15.25 -16.73 0.38
CA ALA A 106 14.24 -17.75 0.10
C ALA A 106 12.95 -17.46 0.88
N LEU A 107 11.81 -17.79 0.28
CA LEU A 107 10.52 -17.68 0.97
C LEU A 107 10.50 -18.56 2.23
N ASP A 108 10.15 -17.94 3.36
CA ASP A 108 9.78 -18.69 4.55
C ASP A 108 8.43 -19.38 4.30
N GLN A 109 8.44 -20.71 4.29
CA GLN A 109 7.24 -21.49 4.01
C GLN A 109 6.20 -21.43 5.15
N HIS A 110 6.61 -21.00 6.35
CA HIS A 110 5.75 -20.85 7.52
C HIS A 110 5.27 -19.40 7.73
N GLU A 111 5.67 -18.46 6.86
CA GLU A 111 5.22 -17.07 6.92
C GLU A 111 3.67 -16.94 6.88
N PRO A 112 2.93 -17.66 6.01
CA PRO A 112 1.47 -17.64 6.00
C PRO A 112 0.84 -17.96 7.37
N GLU A 113 1.29 -19.02 8.03
CA GLU A 113 0.76 -19.47 9.32
C GLU A 113 1.11 -18.46 10.43
N LYS A 114 2.34 -17.94 10.44
CA LYS A 114 2.77 -16.88 11.39
C LYS A 114 1.91 -15.63 11.25
N ILE A 115 1.54 -15.25 10.02
CA ILE A 115 0.63 -14.14 9.75
C ILE A 115 -0.76 -14.45 10.29
N GLY A 116 -1.32 -15.63 10.00
CA GLY A 116 -2.63 -16.07 10.51
C GLY A 116 -2.69 -16.00 12.04
N ASP A 117 -1.68 -16.54 12.73
CA ASP A 117 -1.56 -16.50 14.18
C ASP A 117 -1.47 -15.07 14.72
N SER A 118 -0.70 -14.21 14.06
CA SER A 118 -0.55 -12.81 14.47
C SER A 118 -1.84 -12.01 14.31
N VAL A 119 -2.57 -12.24 13.22
CA VAL A 119 -3.89 -11.63 12.98
C VAL A 119 -4.89 -12.05 14.06
N ALA A 120 -4.94 -13.34 14.40
CA ALA A 120 -5.79 -13.85 15.46
C ALA A 120 -5.41 -13.28 16.84
N LYS A 121 -4.12 -13.24 17.18
CA LYS A 121 -3.62 -12.69 18.46
C LYS A 121 -3.87 -11.20 18.62
N LEU A 122 -3.79 -10.43 17.54
CA LEU A 122 -4.11 -8.99 17.55
C LEU A 122 -5.61 -8.71 17.59
N GLY A 123 -6.45 -9.70 17.24
CA GLY A 123 -7.90 -9.58 17.19
C GLY A 123 -8.36 -8.61 16.08
N LEU A 124 -7.73 -8.67 14.91
CA LEU A 124 -8.05 -7.74 13.82
C LEU A 124 -9.38 -8.09 13.17
N HIS A 125 -10.24 -7.09 12.93
CA HIS A 125 -11.43 -7.26 12.10
C HIS A 125 -11.14 -7.12 10.60
N HIS A 126 -10.07 -6.40 10.28
CA HIS A 126 -9.59 -6.18 8.92
C HIS A 126 -8.06 -6.17 8.93
N VAL A 127 -7.44 -6.87 7.99
CA VAL A 127 -5.97 -6.91 7.84
C VAL A 127 -5.58 -6.54 6.41
N VAL A 128 -4.50 -5.77 6.29
CA VAL A 128 -3.87 -5.48 4.99
C VAL A 128 -2.59 -6.29 4.87
N ILE A 129 -2.46 -7.06 3.79
CA ILE A 129 -1.26 -7.83 3.45
C ILE A 129 -0.65 -7.23 2.19
N THR A 130 0.61 -6.81 2.25
CA THR A 130 1.38 -6.35 1.09
C THR A 130 2.61 -7.22 0.90
N SER A 131 3.35 -7.03 -0.17
CA SER A 131 4.64 -7.67 -0.36
C SER A 131 5.66 -6.75 -1.03
N VAL A 132 6.91 -7.19 -0.99
CA VAL A 132 7.92 -6.74 -1.95
C VAL A 132 7.67 -7.36 -3.33
N ASP A 133 8.20 -6.75 -4.40
CA ASP A 133 8.28 -7.43 -5.70
C ASP A 133 9.30 -8.59 -5.64
N ARG A 134 8.86 -9.76 -6.12
CA ARG A 134 9.65 -11.01 -6.20
C ARG A 134 9.84 -11.47 -7.64
N ASP A 135 10.49 -10.63 -8.44
CA ASP A 135 10.76 -10.96 -9.86
C ASP A 135 11.60 -12.24 -10.02
N ASP A 136 12.33 -12.65 -8.98
CA ASP A 136 13.09 -13.90 -8.87
C ASP A 136 12.23 -15.17 -8.83
N LEU A 137 10.96 -15.06 -8.42
CA LEU A 137 10.03 -16.19 -8.35
C LEU A 137 9.26 -16.35 -9.67
N LYS A 138 9.00 -17.58 -10.09
CA LYS A 138 8.28 -17.87 -11.35
C LYS A 138 6.87 -17.27 -11.38
N ASP A 139 6.16 -17.28 -10.25
CA ASP A 139 4.80 -16.77 -10.09
C ASP A 139 4.76 -15.35 -9.49
N GLY A 140 5.92 -14.73 -9.26
CA GLY A 140 6.02 -13.42 -8.60
C GLY A 140 5.53 -13.39 -7.15
N GLY A 141 5.35 -14.56 -6.51
CA GLY A 141 4.84 -14.66 -5.13
C GLY A 141 3.31 -14.81 -5.02
N ALA A 142 2.58 -14.97 -6.13
CA ALA A 142 1.14 -15.12 -6.15
C ALA A 142 0.63 -16.27 -5.25
N GLN A 143 1.29 -17.43 -5.29
CA GLN A 143 0.92 -18.56 -4.44
C GLN A 143 1.15 -18.26 -2.96
N HIS A 144 2.12 -17.41 -2.64
CA HIS A 144 2.38 -16.99 -1.27
C HIS A 144 1.23 -16.13 -0.74
N PHE A 145 0.77 -15.12 -1.49
CA PHE A 145 -0.44 -14.36 -1.16
C PHE A 145 -1.65 -15.28 -0.92
N ALA A 146 -1.90 -16.22 -1.83
CA ALA A 146 -3.04 -17.14 -1.70
C ALA A 146 -2.96 -17.98 -0.42
N ARG A 147 -1.78 -18.51 -0.07
CA ARG A 147 -1.56 -19.24 1.19
C ARG A 147 -1.76 -18.36 2.42
N THR A 148 -1.28 -17.12 2.39
CA THR A 148 -1.47 -16.17 3.50
C THR A 148 -2.94 -15.86 3.71
N ILE A 149 -3.72 -15.62 2.65
CA ILE A 149 -5.18 -15.41 2.76
C ILE A 149 -5.85 -16.64 3.38
N ALA A 150 -5.52 -17.84 2.91
CA ALA A 150 -6.09 -19.08 3.44
C ALA A 150 -5.74 -19.32 4.93
N ALA A 151 -4.50 -19.06 5.33
CA ALA A 151 -4.06 -19.15 6.71
C ALA A 151 -4.80 -18.16 7.62
N ILE A 152 -4.99 -16.91 7.18
CA ILE A 152 -5.76 -15.91 7.92
C ILE A 152 -7.22 -16.35 8.07
N ARG A 153 -7.87 -16.82 6.99
CA ARG A 153 -9.26 -17.30 7.04
C ARG A 153 -9.42 -18.52 7.96
N THR A 154 -8.38 -19.34 8.11
CA THR A 154 -8.38 -20.49 9.02
C THR A 154 -8.21 -20.05 10.48
N ALA A 155 -7.24 -19.18 10.76
CA ALA A 155 -6.91 -18.73 12.12
C ALA A 155 -7.90 -17.69 12.69
N SER A 156 -8.48 -16.86 11.82
CA SER A 156 -9.41 -15.79 12.20
C SER A 156 -10.53 -15.61 11.14
N PRO A 157 -11.52 -16.52 11.11
CA PRO A 157 -12.54 -16.57 10.04
C PRO A 157 -13.38 -15.30 9.86
N GLY A 158 -13.52 -14.48 10.89
CA GLY A 158 -14.25 -13.21 10.84
C GLY A 158 -13.42 -12.02 10.33
N THR A 159 -12.13 -12.22 10.06
CA THR A 159 -11.25 -11.14 9.56
C THR A 159 -11.41 -10.97 8.06
N THR A 160 -11.62 -9.73 7.65
CA THR A 160 -11.61 -9.35 6.23
C THR A 160 -10.18 -9.05 5.77
N VAL A 161 -9.85 -9.41 4.54
CA VAL A 161 -8.47 -9.35 4.02
C VAL A 161 -8.39 -8.42 2.82
N GLU A 162 -7.69 -7.28 2.98
CA GLU A 162 -7.19 -6.48 1.87
C GLU A 162 -5.79 -6.95 1.50
N ILE A 163 -5.52 -7.11 0.21
CA ILE A 163 -4.17 -7.33 -0.30
C ILE A 163 -3.72 -6.12 -1.10
N LEU A 164 -2.45 -5.73 -0.95
CA LEU A 164 -1.77 -4.75 -1.80
C LEU A 164 -0.68 -5.46 -2.59
N THR A 165 -0.94 -5.70 -3.87
CA THR A 165 -0.09 -6.58 -4.68
C THR A 165 0.96 -5.81 -5.49
N PRO A 166 2.09 -6.47 -5.82
CA PRO A 166 2.88 -6.16 -7.00
C PRO A 166 2.05 -6.15 -8.28
N ASP A 167 2.67 -5.78 -9.40
CA ASP A 167 2.00 -5.77 -10.71
C ASP A 167 1.97 -7.13 -11.42
N PHE A 168 2.71 -8.12 -10.91
CA PHE A 168 2.90 -9.44 -11.52
C PHE A 168 3.32 -9.37 -13.01
N LEU A 169 4.08 -8.33 -13.39
CA LEU A 169 4.50 -8.11 -14.77
C LEU A 169 5.30 -9.31 -15.30
N ARG A 170 4.80 -9.93 -16.39
CA ARG A 170 5.36 -11.15 -17.01
C ARG A 170 5.31 -12.39 -16.11
N LYS A 171 4.28 -12.50 -15.26
CA LYS A 171 4.01 -13.67 -14.41
C LYS A 171 2.64 -14.24 -14.79
N ASP A 172 2.61 -15.06 -15.83
CA ASP A 172 1.37 -15.64 -16.34
C ASP A 172 0.68 -16.50 -15.27
N GLY A 173 -0.64 -16.34 -15.11
CA GLY A 173 -1.43 -17.06 -14.10
C GLY A 173 -1.38 -16.49 -12.68
N ALA A 174 -0.48 -15.52 -12.39
CA ALA A 174 -0.31 -14.98 -11.05
C ALA A 174 -1.56 -14.23 -10.54
N LEU A 175 -2.17 -13.41 -11.40
CA LEU A 175 -3.39 -12.69 -11.05
C LEU A 175 -4.53 -13.67 -10.72
N GLU A 176 -4.71 -14.69 -11.55
CA GLU A 176 -5.77 -15.68 -11.44
C GLU A 176 -5.68 -16.45 -10.11
N VAL A 177 -4.46 -16.82 -9.69
CA VAL A 177 -4.21 -17.46 -8.39
C VAL A 177 -4.65 -16.57 -7.23
N VAL A 178 -4.29 -15.28 -7.28
CA VAL A 178 -4.61 -14.34 -6.20
C VAL A 178 -6.10 -14.01 -6.15
N VAL A 179 -6.74 -13.84 -7.31
CA VAL A 179 -8.20 -13.62 -7.39
C VAL A 179 -8.97 -14.86 -6.90
N ALA A 180 -8.53 -16.07 -7.25
CA ALA A 180 -9.14 -17.31 -6.78
C ALA A 180 -9.05 -17.49 -5.25
N ALA A 181 -8.07 -16.86 -4.59
CA ALA A 181 -7.97 -16.81 -3.13
C ALA A 181 -9.01 -15.88 -2.45
N LYS A 182 -9.77 -15.11 -3.25
CA LYS A 182 -10.88 -14.24 -2.82
C LYS A 182 -10.50 -13.27 -1.69
N PRO A 183 -9.55 -12.35 -1.91
CA PRO A 183 -9.39 -11.21 -1.01
C PRO A 183 -10.68 -10.37 -0.99
N ASP A 184 -10.99 -9.75 0.14
CA ASP A 184 -12.14 -8.85 0.27
C ASP A 184 -11.89 -7.54 -0.49
N VAL A 185 -10.63 -7.08 -0.51
CA VAL A 185 -10.17 -5.94 -1.34
C VAL A 185 -8.88 -6.32 -2.05
N PHE A 186 -8.86 -6.18 -3.37
CA PHE A 186 -7.66 -6.25 -4.21
C PHE A 186 -7.15 -4.83 -4.47
N ASN A 187 -6.03 -4.48 -3.87
CA ASN A 187 -5.38 -3.18 -4.01
C ASN A 187 -4.13 -3.30 -4.90
N HIS A 188 -4.02 -2.43 -5.89
CA HIS A 188 -2.77 -2.21 -6.62
C HIS A 188 -2.61 -0.72 -6.90
N ASN A 189 -1.58 -0.11 -6.32
CA ASN A 189 -1.36 1.32 -6.49
C ASN A 189 -0.75 1.63 -7.86
N LEU A 190 -1.23 2.71 -8.48
CA LEU A 190 -0.56 3.34 -9.63
C LEU A 190 0.59 4.25 -9.18
N GLU A 191 0.51 4.81 -7.97
CA GLU A 191 1.48 5.70 -7.32
C GLU A 191 1.65 7.07 -7.99
N THR A 192 1.63 7.17 -9.31
CA THR A 192 1.79 8.44 -10.03
C THR A 192 1.17 8.40 -11.44
N VAL A 193 1.19 9.54 -12.12
CA VAL A 193 0.64 9.77 -13.47
C VAL A 193 1.50 9.15 -14.58
N PRO A 194 0.95 8.87 -15.78
CA PRO A 194 1.67 8.23 -16.89
C PRO A 194 3.01 8.90 -17.23
N ALA A 195 3.05 10.24 -17.27
CA ALA A 195 4.25 10.98 -17.68
C ALA A 195 5.43 10.81 -16.71
N LYS A 196 5.16 10.46 -15.44
CA LYS A 196 6.19 10.25 -14.39
C LYS A 196 6.41 8.77 -14.08
N TYR A 197 5.67 7.87 -14.71
CA TYR A 197 5.62 6.48 -14.29
C TYR A 197 6.99 5.79 -14.36
N LEU A 198 7.73 5.95 -15.46
CA LEU A 198 9.04 5.28 -15.62
C LEU A 198 10.15 5.92 -14.78
N THR A 199 10.05 7.21 -14.46
CA THR A 199 11.03 7.89 -13.60
C THR A 199 10.80 7.53 -12.13
N VAL A 200 9.54 7.37 -11.72
CA VAL A 200 9.16 7.03 -10.33
C VAL A 200 9.17 5.51 -10.10
N ARG A 201 8.76 4.72 -11.09
CA ARG A 201 8.59 3.24 -11.08
C ARG A 201 9.22 2.57 -12.31
N PRO A 202 10.55 2.56 -12.44
CA PRO A 202 11.21 2.04 -13.65
C PRO A 202 10.87 0.57 -13.99
N GLY A 203 10.58 -0.23 -12.96
CA GLY A 203 10.21 -1.65 -13.11
C GLY A 203 8.74 -1.92 -13.47
N ALA A 204 7.86 -0.93 -13.44
CA ALA A 204 6.42 -1.11 -13.66
C ALA A 204 5.96 -0.48 -14.98
N ARG A 205 4.74 -0.81 -15.43
CA ARG A 205 4.10 -0.20 -16.62
C ARG A 205 2.69 0.30 -16.30
N TYR A 206 2.40 1.56 -16.61
CA TYR A 206 1.15 2.24 -16.23
C TYR A 206 -0.09 1.48 -16.70
N PHE A 207 -0.22 1.25 -18.01
CA PHE A 207 -1.39 0.56 -18.56
C PHE A 207 -1.46 -0.91 -18.18
N HIS A 208 -0.32 -1.55 -17.85
CA HIS A 208 -0.33 -2.90 -17.27
C HIS A 208 -0.98 -2.88 -15.88
N SER A 209 -0.63 -1.91 -15.03
CA SER A 209 -1.23 -1.72 -13.71
C SER A 209 -2.73 -1.40 -13.77
N VAL A 210 -3.17 -0.57 -14.72
CA VAL A 210 -4.61 -0.33 -14.97
C VAL A 210 -5.29 -1.62 -15.43
N ARG A 211 -4.69 -2.33 -16.40
CA ARG A 211 -5.23 -3.60 -16.89
C ARG A 211 -5.31 -4.67 -15.81
N LEU A 212 -4.35 -4.73 -14.89
CA LEU A 212 -4.37 -5.65 -13.75
C LEU A 212 -5.65 -5.48 -12.93
N LEU A 213 -5.97 -4.24 -12.54
CA LEU A 213 -7.19 -3.92 -11.77
C LEU A 213 -8.46 -4.23 -12.56
N GLN A 214 -8.47 -3.91 -13.85
CA GLN A 214 -9.60 -4.25 -14.73
C GLN A 214 -9.83 -5.77 -14.80
N ARG A 215 -8.75 -6.56 -14.93
CA ARG A 215 -8.85 -8.02 -15.00
C ARG A 215 -9.35 -8.65 -13.70
N VAL A 216 -9.10 -8.03 -12.54
CA VAL A 216 -9.72 -8.47 -11.27
C VAL A 216 -11.24 -8.45 -11.40
N LYS A 217 -11.81 -7.36 -11.93
CA LYS A 217 -13.26 -7.23 -12.15
C LYS A 217 -13.81 -8.21 -13.18
N GLU A 218 -13.05 -8.49 -14.23
CA GLU A 218 -13.42 -9.47 -15.26
C GLU A 218 -13.46 -10.90 -14.70
N LEU A 219 -12.56 -11.23 -13.77
CA LEU A 219 -12.46 -12.56 -13.14
C LEU A 219 -13.44 -12.75 -11.99
N ASP A 220 -13.57 -11.75 -11.11
CA ASP A 220 -14.52 -11.77 -10.01
C ASP A 220 -14.98 -10.33 -9.66
N PRO A 221 -16.16 -9.89 -10.16
CA PRO A 221 -16.66 -8.54 -9.91
C PRO A 221 -17.09 -8.30 -8.45
N SER A 222 -17.23 -9.37 -7.64
CA SER A 222 -17.57 -9.25 -6.22
C SER A 222 -16.41 -8.69 -5.38
N ILE A 223 -15.16 -8.84 -5.85
CA ILE A 223 -13.99 -8.29 -5.18
C ILE A 223 -13.97 -6.76 -5.31
N PHE A 224 -13.75 -6.06 -4.19
CA PHE A 224 -13.49 -4.64 -4.24
C PHE A 224 -12.09 -4.38 -4.79
N THR A 225 -11.96 -3.41 -5.67
CA THR A 225 -10.69 -2.99 -6.23
C THR A 225 -10.31 -1.61 -5.70
N LYS A 226 -9.03 -1.44 -5.40
CA LYS A 226 -8.51 -0.23 -4.81
C LYS A 226 -7.22 0.17 -5.51
N SER A 227 -7.00 1.47 -5.60
CA SER A 227 -5.71 2.02 -6.01
C SER A 227 -5.37 3.27 -5.22
N GLY A 228 -4.13 3.71 -5.39
CA GLY A 228 -3.57 4.85 -4.69
C GLY A 228 -2.58 5.59 -5.56
N ILE A 229 -2.51 6.90 -5.33
CA ILE A 229 -1.48 7.78 -5.87
C ILE A 229 -0.85 8.62 -4.76
N MET A 230 0.40 9.00 -4.98
CA MET A 230 1.08 10.03 -4.21
C MET A 230 1.17 11.30 -5.05
N VAL A 231 0.76 12.42 -4.46
CA VAL A 231 0.89 13.76 -5.06
C VAL A 231 2.10 14.49 -4.49
N GLY A 232 2.64 15.43 -5.25
CA GLY A 232 3.88 16.15 -4.96
C GLY A 232 5.13 15.57 -5.64
N LEU A 233 4.96 14.70 -6.63
CA LEU A 233 6.03 14.12 -7.46
C LEU A 233 6.29 14.93 -8.75
N GLY A 234 5.56 16.04 -8.95
CA GLY A 234 5.68 16.91 -10.11
C GLY A 234 4.65 16.61 -11.20
N GLU A 235 3.59 15.91 -10.84
CA GLU A 235 2.37 15.78 -11.63
C GLU A 235 1.58 17.10 -11.69
N GLU A 236 0.94 17.34 -12.83
CA GLU A 236 -0.01 18.44 -13.01
C GLU A 236 -1.43 18.00 -12.65
N ARG A 237 -2.27 18.94 -12.24
CA ARG A 237 -3.65 18.65 -11.81
C ARG A 237 -4.45 17.89 -12.88
N ASN A 238 -4.35 18.27 -14.14
CA ASN A 238 -5.06 17.61 -15.24
C ASN A 238 -4.57 16.17 -15.46
N GLU A 239 -3.30 15.86 -15.20
CA GLU A 239 -2.79 14.49 -15.27
C GLU A 239 -3.37 13.61 -14.15
N VAL A 240 -3.53 14.17 -12.95
CA VAL A 240 -4.20 13.50 -11.84
C VAL A 240 -5.66 13.21 -12.18
N LEU A 241 -6.36 14.18 -12.79
CA LEU A 241 -7.75 13.99 -13.21
C LEU A 241 -7.90 12.93 -14.31
N GLN A 242 -6.98 12.89 -15.28
CA GLN A 242 -6.95 11.84 -16.30
C GLN A 242 -6.68 10.46 -15.68
N LEU A 243 -5.76 10.37 -14.71
CA LEU A 243 -5.52 9.11 -14.00
C LEU A 243 -6.77 8.60 -13.29
N MET A 244 -7.58 9.50 -12.71
CA MET A 244 -8.87 9.11 -12.13
C MET A 244 -9.81 8.51 -13.18
N ASP A 245 -9.83 9.07 -14.40
CA ASP A 245 -10.63 8.52 -15.50
C ASP A 245 -10.12 7.15 -15.95
N ASP A 246 -8.81 6.96 -16.02
CA ASP A 246 -8.20 5.67 -16.34
C ASP A 246 -8.57 4.60 -15.28
N LEU A 247 -8.52 4.93 -14.00
CA LEU A 247 -8.94 4.04 -12.91
C LEU A 247 -10.44 3.71 -12.99
N ARG A 248 -11.29 4.68 -13.34
CA ARG A 248 -12.72 4.43 -13.53
C ARG A 248 -13.00 3.58 -14.77
N SER A 249 -12.18 3.66 -15.82
CA SER A 249 -12.27 2.76 -16.99
C SER A 249 -12.00 1.29 -16.64
N ALA A 250 -11.23 1.05 -15.57
CA ALA A 250 -10.99 -0.27 -14.97
C ALA A 250 -11.99 -0.62 -13.84
N ASP A 251 -13.03 0.19 -13.65
CA ASP A 251 -14.04 0.10 -12.59
C ASP A 251 -13.47 -0.02 -11.16
N VAL A 252 -12.42 0.75 -10.87
CA VAL A 252 -11.79 0.77 -9.54
C VAL A 252 -12.70 1.41 -8.49
N ASP A 253 -13.04 0.67 -7.42
CA ASP A 253 -14.02 1.10 -6.43
C ASP A 253 -13.51 2.20 -5.49
N PHE A 254 -12.26 2.09 -5.04
CA PHE A 254 -11.69 2.93 -3.99
C PHE A 254 -10.38 3.59 -4.45
N LEU A 255 -10.33 4.94 -4.38
CA LEU A 255 -9.12 5.73 -4.60
C LEU A 255 -8.56 6.32 -3.31
N THR A 256 -7.25 6.17 -3.11
CA THR A 256 -6.49 6.88 -2.07
C THR A 256 -5.53 7.91 -2.68
N ILE A 257 -5.43 9.10 -2.09
CA ILE A 257 -4.55 10.19 -2.54
C ILE A 257 -3.80 10.75 -1.34
N GLY A 258 -2.49 10.52 -1.30
CA GLY A 258 -1.62 10.94 -0.19
C GLY A 258 -0.49 11.86 -0.63
N GLN A 259 0.07 12.65 0.28
CA GLN A 259 1.29 13.40 -0.02
C GLN A 259 2.50 12.45 -0.10
N TYR A 260 3.30 12.59 -1.15
CA TYR A 260 4.62 12.00 -1.22
C TYR A 260 5.53 12.61 -0.16
N LEU A 261 6.13 11.76 0.68
CA LEU A 261 7.14 12.15 1.66
C LEU A 261 8.44 11.42 1.34
N GLN A 262 9.47 12.19 1.01
CA GLN A 262 10.78 11.64 0.66
C GLN A 262 11.42 10.89 1.84
N PRO A 263 11.83 9.62 1.65
CA PRO A 263 12.53 8.86 2.70
C PRO A 263 13.94 9.38 2.98
N SER A 264 14.70 9.73 1.95
CA SER A 264 16.05 10.31 2.07
C SER A 264 16.39 11.18 0.86
N LYS A 265 17.43 12.01 0.96
CA LYS A 265 17.91 12.86 -0.14
C LYS A 265 18.30 12.11 -1.42
N LYS A 266 18.43 10.78 -1.38
CA LYS A 266 18.73 9.93 -2.55
C LYS A 266 17.48 9.45 -3.29
N HIS A 267 16.29 9.64 -2.71
CA HIS A 267 15.01 9.29 -3.32
C HIS A 267 14.51 10.43 -4.22
N HIS A 268 13.43 10.18 -4.96
CA HIS A 268 12.76 11.20 -5.77
C HIS A 268 12.54 12.48 -4.94
N GLU A 269 12.70 13.65 -5.55
CA GLU A 269 12.48 14.91 -4.84
C GLU A 269 10.98 15.13 -4.56
N VAL A 270 10.67 15.89 -3.52
CA VAL A 270 9.31 16.44 -3.32
C VAL A 270 9.26 17.74 -4.10
N VAL A 271 8.52 17.73 -5.20
CA VAL A 271 8.35 18.90 -6.07
C VAL A 271 7.41 19.93 -5.43
N ARG A 272 6.36 19.45 -4.76
CA ARG A 272 5.36 20.31 -4.10
C ARG A 272 4.74 19.63 -2.89
N PHE A 273 4.54 20.40 -1.82
CA PHE A 273 3.64 20.02 -0.73
C PHE A 273 2.25 20.54 -1.04
N ILE A 274 1.32 19.63 -1.29
CA ILE A 274 -0.05 19.94 -1.68
C ILE A 274 -0.82 20.43 -0.42
N PRO A 275 -1.54 21.58 -0.49
CA PRO A 275 -2.33 22.06 0.63
C PRO A 275 -3.60 21.21 0.84
N PRO A 276 -4.14 21.12 2.07
CA PRO A 276 -5.34 20.33 2.36
C PRO A 276 -6.56 20.64 1.47
N ASP A 277 -6.79 21.89 1.10
CA ASP A 277 -7.92 22.29 0.24
C ASP A 277 -7.85 21.68 -1.17
N GLU A 278 -6.63 21.44 -1.67
CA GLU A 278 -6.43 20.78 -2.96
C GLU A 278 -6.74 19.28 -2.86
N PHE A 279 -6.40 18.62 -1.74
CA PHE A 279 -6.85 17.25 -1.47
C PHE A 279 -8.37 17.14 -1.44
N LYS A 280 -9.07 18.09 -0.80
CA LYS A 280 -10.55 18.15 -0.80
C LYS A 280 -11.12 18.32 -2.21
N THR A 281 -10.43 19.06 -3.06
CA THR A 281 -10.81 19.21 -4.47
C THR A 281 -10.65 17.89 -5.23
N TYR A 282 -9.55 17.16 -5.00
CA TYR A 282 -9.37 15.82 -5.57
C TYR A 282 -10.45 14.84 -5.08
N GLU A 283 -10.77 14.86 -3.79
CA GLU A 283 -11.83 14.04 -3.20
C GLU A 283 -13.19 14.28 -3.87
N THR A 284 -13.60 15.55 -3.93
CA THR A 284 -14.88 15.94 -4.54
C THR A 284 -14.94 15.52 -6.01
N THR A 285 -13.84 15.70 -6.75
CA THR A 285 -13.78 15.33 -8.17
C THR A 285 -13.82 13.81 -8.36
N ALA A 286 -13.12 13.04 -7.53
CA ALA A 286 -13.13 11.59 -7.58
C ALA A 286 -14.55 11.04 -7.28
N TYR A 287 -15.22 11.55 -6.24
CA TYR A 287 -16.61 11.17 -6.00
C TYR A 287 -17.54 11.50 -7.17
N ALA A 288 -17.37 12.67 -7.81
CA ALA A 288 -18.14 13.02 -9.01
C ALA A 288 -17.88 12.09 -10.20
N LYS A 289 -16.68 11.51 -10.30
CA LYS A 289 -16.30 10.48 -11.31
C LYS A 289 -16.83 9.08 -10.96
N GLY A 290 -17.41 8.88 -9.78
CA GLY A 290 -18.13 7.65 -9.42
C GLY A 290 -17.32 6.60 -8.67
N PHE A 291 -16.21 6.96 -8.02
CA PHE A 291 -15.60 6.07 -7.01
C PHE A 291 -16.58 5.84 -5.85
N LEU A 292 -16.65 4.61 -5.33
CA LEU A 292 -17.50 4.27 -4.18
C LEU A 292 -16.95 4.88 -2.88
N LEU A 293 -15.62 4.97 -2.78
CA LEU A 293 -14.93 5.54 -1.65
C LEU A 293 -13.70 6.32 -2.11
N VAL A 294 -13.41 7.43 -1.44
CA VAL A 294 -12.20 8.20 -1.64
C VAL A 294 -11.63 8.57 -0.28
N SER A 295 -10.31 8.48 -0.15
CA SER A 295 -9.55 9.02 0.98
C SER A 295 -8.46 9.91 0.42
N ALA A 296 -8.57 11.22 0.62
CA ALA A 296 -7.61 12.19 0.08
C ALA A 296 -7.18 13.16 1.17
N THR A 297 -6.01 12.94 1.76
CA THR A 297 -5.42 13.83 2.76
C THR A 297 -3.90 13.79 2.66
N PRO A 298 -3.18 14.79 3.21
CA PRO A 298 -1.72 14.77 3.23
C PRO A 298 -1.12 13.49 3.86
N LEU A 299 -1.79 12.91 4.86
CA LEU A 299 -1.31 11.73 5.59
C LEU A 299 -1.94 10.42 5.11
N THR A 300 -2.81 10.44 4.10
CA THR A 300 -3.39 9.22 3.55
C THR A 300 -2.29 8.28 3.06
N ARG A 301 -2.44 7.01 3.40
CA ARG A 301 -1.67 5.87 2.91
C ARG A 301 -2.66 4.80 2.49
N SER A 302 -2.25 3.92 1.58
CA SER A 302 -3.12 2.86 1.06
C SER A 302 -3.75 2.01 2.17
N SER A 303 -3.08 1.80 3.30
CA SER A 303 -3.60 1.01 4.42
C SER A 303 -4.09 1.81 5.64
N HIS A 304 -4.11 3.15 5.58
CA HIS A 304 -4.59 3.99 6.67
C HIS A 304 -6.12 3.91 6.78
N HIS A 305 -6.64 3.64 7.99
CA HIS A 305 -8.08 3.47 8.26
C HIS A 305 -8.79 2.38 7.42
N ALA A 306 -8.05 1.41 6.88
CA ALA A 306 -8.57 0.41 5.93
C ALA A 306 -9.81 -0.38 6.45
N GLY A 307 -9.87 -0.69 7.75
CA GLY A 307 -11.04 -1.38 8.32
C GLY A 307 -12.32 -0.53 8.33
N GLU A 308 -12.21 0.74 8.71
CA GLU A 308 -13.35 1.69 8.68
C GLU A 308 -13.79 1.96 7.24
N ASP A 309 -12.81 2.10 6.34
CA ASP A 309 -13.02 2.29 4.92
C ASP A 309 -13.71 1.09 4.27
N PHE A 310 -13.35 -0.14 4.63
CA PHE A 310 -14.00 -1.34 4.10
C PHE A 310 -15.50 -1.40 4.45
N ALA A 311 -15.86 -1.08 5.69
CA ALA A 311 -17.27 -1.04 6.10
C ALA A 311 -18.06 0.01 5.31
N ARG A 312 -17.49 1.20 5.07
CA ARG A 312 -18.08 2.24 4.22
C ARG A 312 -18.22 1.79 2.77
N LEU A 313 -17.22 1.07 2.26
CA LEU A 313 -17.20 0.57 0.89
C LEU A 313 -18.30 -0.48 0.65
N GLN A 314 -18.50 -1.40 1.59
CA GLN A 314 -19.62 -2.35 1.57
C GLN A 314 -20.97 -1.63 1.57
N ALA A 315 -21.16 -0.67 2.47
CA ALA A 315 -22.39 0.11 2.54
C ALA A 315 -22.68 0.88 1.24
N ALA A 316 -21.66 1.49 0.63
CA ALA A 316 -21.79 2.22 -0.62
C ALA A 316 -22.20 1.31 -1.79
N ARG A 317 -21.61 0.11 -1.89
CA ARG A 317 -21.99 -0.87 -2.92
C ARG A 317 -23.43 -1.35 -2.74
N LEU A 318 -23.83 -1.68 -1.51
CA LEU A 318 -25.21 -2.09 -1.23
C LEU A 318 -26.21 -0.99 -1.62
N ALA A 319 -25.95 0.26 -1.23
CA ALA A 319 -26.79 1.40 -1.59
C ALA A 319 -26.92 1.60 -3.11
N LYS A 320 -25.86 1.31 -3.89
CA LYS A 320 -25.87 1.39 -5.36
C LYS A 320 -26.66 0.25 -6.02
N LEU A 321 -26.75 -0.92 -5.37
CA LEU A 321 -27.51 -2.08 -5.87
C LEU A 321 -29.00 -2.02 -5.48
N SER A 322 -29.33 -1.35 -4.37
CA SER A 322 -30.71 -1.19 -3.90
C SER A 322 -31.71 -0.43 -4.81
N PRO A 323 -31.34 0.42 -5.80
CA PRO A 323 -32.34 1.08 -6.65
C PRO A 323 -33.04 0.15 -7.65
N ALA A 324 -32.67 -1.13 -7.74
CA ALA A 324 -33.23 -2.08 -8.70
C ALA A 324 -34.38 -2.96 -8.14
N LEU A 325 -34.80 -2.77 -6.88
CA LEU A 325 -35.81 -3.61 -6.21
C LEU A 325 -37.11 -2.87 -5.84
N SER A 326 -37.33 -1.66 -6.38
CA SER A 326 -38.52 -0.86 -6.09
C SER A 326 -39.16 -0.20 -7.33
N ALA A 327 -38.94 -0.79 -8.53
CA ALA A 327 -39.69 -0.47 -9.75
C ALA A 327 -40.40 -1.72 -10.25
#